data_AF-A0A7C1AWM9-F1
#
_entry.id   AF-A0A7C1AWM9-F1
#
_cell.length_a   1.000
_cell.length_b   1.000
_cell.length_c   1.000
_cell.angle_alpha   90.00
_cell.angle_beta   90.00
_cell.angle_gamma   90.00
#
_symmetry.space_group_name_H-M   'P 1'
#
loop_
_entity.id
_entity.type
_entity.pdbx_description
1 polymer ?
#
loop_
_entity_poly.entity_id
_entity_poly.type
_entity_poly.pdbx_seq_one_letter_code
_entity_poly.pdbx_strand_id
1 'polypeptide(L)'
;RILVKGPVTGDTEEHLIPMAKHVIVARGDRVKKGQPLTEGPISPHEILEVCGPQELQAYLLNEVQAVYRLQGVEINDKHIEIIVRQMLRKVMITDPGDTEFLWGEQVEKYIFQEMNQKAMAEGKRPAEASPVLLGITKAALATESFISAASFQDTTRVLTEAATLGRVDYLRGFKENVIMGNLIPAGTGFKMYRNIKLVPLAEPLSAEEVLGDRLAEGAAEQQPSSGA
;
A
#
# COMPACT_ATOMS: atom_id res chain seq x y z
N ARG A 1 -34.94 -14.57 -5.77
CA ARG A 1 -34.86 -13.16 -5.30
C ARG A 1 -35.09 -13.10 -3.81
N ILE A 2 -34.36 -12.25 -3.09
CA ILE A 2 -34.58 -11.95 -1.67
C ILE A 2 -34.85 -10.46 -1.55
N LEU A 3 -35.85 -10.10 -0.75
CA LEU A 3 -36.18 -8.71 -0.43
C LEU A 3 -35.72 -8.44 0.99
N VAL A 4 -34.80 -7.49 1.15
CA VAL A 4 -34.33 -7.04 2.47
C VAL A 4 -34.98 -5.70 2.75
N LYS A 5 -35.70 -5.59 3.87
CA LYS A 5 -36.39 -4.36 4.27
C LYS A 5 -35.69 -3.72 5.47
N GLY A 6 -35.33 -2.44 5.33
CA GLY A 6 -34.78 -1.63 6.41
C GLY A 6 -35.82 -1.45 7.54
N PRO A 7 -35.49 -1.76 8.81
CA PRO A 7 -36.44 -1.65 9.92
C PRO A 7 -36.80 -0.20 10.27
N VAL A 8 -35.94 0.77 9.91
CA VAL A 8 -36.10 2.18 10.26
C VAL A 8 -36.53 3.03 9.07
N THR A 9 -35.90 2.87 7.91
CA THR A 9 -36.21 3.68 6.71
C THR A 9 -37.36 3.11 5.88
N GLY A 10 -37.68 1.82 6.04
CA GLY A 10 -38.71 1.15 5.23
C GLY A 10 -38.26 0.83 3.80
N ASP A 11 -37.06 1.25 3.41
CA ASP A 11 -36.44 0.96 2.12
C ASP A 11 -36.34 -0.55 1.90
N THR A 12 -36.59 -0.97 0.67
CA THR A 12 -36.51 -2.39 0.28
C THR A 12 -35.46 -2.54 -0.81
N GLU A 13 -34.44 -3.34 -0.55
CA GLU A 13 -33.45 -3.74 -1.54
C GLU A 13 -33.80 -5.13 -2.10
N GLU A 14 -33.81 -5.25 -3.42
CA GLU A 14 -34.03 -6.51 -4.11
C GLU A 14 -32.70 -7.14 -4.54
N HIS A 15 -32.41 -8.33 -4.00
CA HIS A 15 -31.24 -9.12 -4.36
C HIS A 15 -31.66 -10.27 -5.29
N LEU A 16 -31.15 -10.24 -6.51
CA LEU A 16 -31.30 -11.31 -7.48
C LEU A 16 -30.29 -12.42 -7.17
N ILE A 17 -30.81 -13.59 -6.79
CA ILE A 17 -29.99 -14.76 -6.48
C ILE A 17 -30.18 -15.77 -7.60
N PRO A 18 -29.10 -16.24 -8.24
CA PRO A 18 -29.17 -17.31 -9.24
C PRO A 18 -29.84 -18.56 -8.66
N MET A 19 -30.66 -19.24 -9.46
CA MET A 19 -31.42 -20.42 -9.00
C MET A 19 -30.52 -21.58 -8.52
N ALA A 20 -29.27 -21.62 -8.96
CA ALA A 20 -28.29 -22.63 -8.57
C ALA A 20 -27.66 -22.41 -7.18
N LYS A 21 -27.85 -21.25 -6.54
CA LYS A 21 -27.27 -20.97 -5.22
C LYS A 21 -28.24 -21.35 -4.10
N HIS A 22 -27.73 -22.08 -3.11
CA HIS A 22 -28.47 -22.37 -1.89
C HIS A 22 -28.56 -21.13 -1.00
N VAL A 23 -29.78 -20.80 -0.56
CA VAL A 23 -30.07 -19.67 0.33
C VAL A 23 -30.01 -20.15 1.78
N ILE A 24 -29.27 -19.44 2.62
CA ILE A 24 -29.07 -19.81 4.05
C ILE A 24 -29.96 -19.04 5.02
N VAL A 25 -30.75 -18.09 4.53
CA VAL A 25 -31.66 -17.26 5.33
C VAL A 25 -33.11 -17.65 5.10
N ALA A 26 -33.91 -17.65 6.17
CA ALA A 26 -35.34 -17.91 6.11
C ALA A 26 -36.16 -16.61 6.06
N ARG A 27 -37.41 -16.72 5.59
CA ARG A 27 -38.33 -15.59 5.59
C ARG A 27 -38.65 -15.18 7.04
N GLY A 28 -38.35 -13.92 7.37
CA GLY A 28 -38.55 -13.36 8.71
C GLY A 28 -37.27 -13.24 9.51
N ASP A 29 -36.15 -13.78 9.02
CA ASP A 29 -34.85 -13.63 9.66
C ASP A 29 -34.37 -12.17 9.63
N ARG A 30 -33.73 -11.77 10.73
CA ARG A 30 -33.02 -10.49 10.82
C ARG A 30 -31.59 -10.71 10.36
N VAL A 31 -31.22 -10.05 9.26
CA VAL A 31 -29.87 -10.09 8.71
C VAL A 31 -29.12 -8.80 9.01
N LYS A 32 -27.81 -8.89 9.27
CA LYS A 32 -26.93 -7.73 9.41
C LYS A 32 -26.37 -7.31 8.05
N LYS A 33 -25.99 -6.04 7.91
CA LYS A 33 -25.27 -5.55 6.73
C LYS A 33 -24.01 -6.39 6.53
N GLY A 34 -23.81 -6.94 5.34
CA GLY A 34 -22.69 -7.82 5.02
C GLY A 34 -22.86 -9.30 5.36
N GLN A 35 -23.98 -9.69 5.97
CA GLN A 35 -24.24 -11.10 6.26
C GLN A 35 -24.48 -11.87 4.95
N PRO A 36 -23.81 -13.02 4.75
CA PRO A 36 -24.05 -13.84 3.56
C PRO A 36 -25.51 -14.30 3.53
N LEU A 37 -26.15 -14.17 2.36
CA LEU A 37 -27.52 -14.63 2.11
C LEU A 37 -27.55 -16.01 1.43
N THR A 38 -26.44 -16.39 0.80
CA THR A 38 -26.28 -17.64 0.06
C THR A 38 -25.02 -18.38 0.49
N GLU A 39 -24.98 -19.68 0.27
CA GLU A 39 -23.75 -20.47 0.39
C GLU A 39 -22.73 -20.11 -0.70
N GLY A 40 -21.46 -20.33 -0.38
CA GLY A 40 -20.34 -20.17 -1.30
C GLY A 40 -19.38 -19.04 -0.93
N PRO A 41 -18.35 -18.81 -1.76
CA PRO A 41 -17.36 -17.78 -1.52
C PRO A 41 -18.00 -16.38 -1.64
N ILE A 42 -17.62 -15.50 -0.72
CA ILE A 42 -18.06 -14.11 -0.71
C ILE A 42 -17.13 -13.30 -1.61
N SER A 43 -17.71 -12.46 -2.46
CA SER A 43 -16.94 -11.56 -3.33
C SER A 43 -16.32 -10.42 -2.49
N PRO A 44 -14.99 -10.23 -2.52
CA PRO A 44 -14.34 -9.09 -1.85
C PRO A 44 -14.87 -7.73 -2.32
N HIS A 45 -15.31 -7.62 -3.57
CA HIS A 45 -15.89 -6.39 -4.10
C HIS A 45 -17.25 -6.08 -3.46
N GLU A 46 -18.09 -7.09 -3.24
CA GLU A 46 -19.38 -6.91 -2.56
C GLU A 46 -19.17 -6.51 -1.08
N ILE A 47 -18.18 -7.08 -0.40
CA ILE A 47 -17.83 -6.67 0.96
C ILE A 47 -17.39 -5.20 1.00
N LEU A 48 -16.62 -4.74 0.00
CA LEU A 48 -16.19 -3.34 -0.05
C LEU A 48 -17.37 -2.39 -0.20
N GLU A 49 -18.30 -2.70 -1.10
CA GLU A 49 -19.46 -1.86 -1.40
C GLU A 49 -20.46 -1.85 -0.22
N VAL A 50 -20.70 -3.01 0.38
CA VAL A 50 -21.68 -3.17 1.46
C VAL A 50 -21.09 -2.79 2.82
N CYS A 51 -19.95 -3.37 3.20
CA CYS A 51 -19.41 -3.23 4.55
C CYS A 51 -18.35 -2.13 4.67
N GLY A 52 -17.71 -1.77 3.57
CA GLY A 52 -16.64 -0.79 3.54
C GLY A 52 -15.23 -1.39 3.69
N PRO A 53 -14.19 -0.54 3.66
CA PRO A 53 -12.80 -1.00 3.54
C PRO A 53 -12.26 -1.69 4.79
N GLN A 54 -12.75 -1.37 5.98
CA GLN A 54 -12.28 -1.98 7.24
C GLN A 54 -12.70 -3.44 7.35
N GLU A 55 -13.97 -3.73 7.07
CA GLU A 55 -14.50 -5.10 7.06
C GLU A 55 -13.85 -5.94 5.96
N LEU A 56 -13.62 -5.35 4.78
CA LEU A 56 -12.86 -6.02 3.73
C LEU A 56 -11.43 -6.36 4.17
N GLN A 57 -10.74 -5.45 4.87
CA GLN A 57 -9.38 -5.69 5.38
C GLN A 57 -9.37 -6.87 6.35
N ALA A 58 -10.30 -6.90 7.31
CA ALA A 58 -10.42 -7.99 8.26
C ALA A 58 -10.75 -9.32 7.57
N TYR A 59 -11.64 -9.30 6.58
CA TYR A 59 -11.96 -10.48 5.78
C TYR A 59 -10.73 -11.04 5.06
N LEU A 60 -10.03 -10.21 4.29
CA LEU A 60 -8.83 -10.64 3.54
C LEU A 60 -7.72 -11.13 4.46
N LEU A 61 -7.52 -10.47 5.61
CA LEU A 61 -6.56 -10.91 6.61
C LEU A 61 -6.88 -12.32 7.12
N ASN A 62 -8.13 -12.54 7.53
CA ASN A 62 -8.57 -13.83 8.08
C ASN A 62 -8.49 -14.97 7.07
N GLU A 63 -8.90 -14.73 5.82
CA GLU A 63 -8.87 -15.73 4.74
C GLU A 63 -7.43 -16.15 4.41
N VAL A 64 -6.52 -15.18 4.28
CA VAL A 64 -5.10 -15.48 4.02
C VAL A 64 -4.47 -16.19 5.23
N GLN A 65 -4.73 -15.70 6.45
CA GLN A 65 -4.20 -16.31 7.68
C GLN A 65 -4.72 -17.73 7.90
N ALA A 66 -5.95 -18.04 7.49
CA ALA A 66 -6.51 -19.39 7.58
C ALA A 66 -5.70 -20.40 6.73
N VAL A 67 -5.26 -20.02 5.54
CA VAL A 67 -4.43 -20.86 4.67
C VAL A 67 -3.04 -21.09 5.27
N TYR A 68 -2.40 -20.05 5.81
CA TYR A 68 -1.08 -20.19 6.47
C TYR A 68 -1.16 -21.06 7.73
N ARG A 69 -2.21 -20.87 8.55
CA ARG A 69 -2.46 -21.72 9.72
C ARG A 69 -2.68 -23.18 9.34
N LEU A 70 -3.42 -23.45 8.26
CA LEU A 70 -3.65 -24.80 7.76
C LEU A 70 -2.35 -25.48 7.33
N GLN A 71 -1.39 -24.72 6.80
CA GLN A 71 -0.06 -25.21 6.42
C GLN A 71 0.94 -25.26 7.59
N GLY A 72 0.52 -24.87 8.80
CA GLY A 72 1.38 -24.85 9.99
C GLY A 72 2.46 -23.75 9.96
N VAL A 73 2.28 -22.71 9.15
CA VAL A 73 3.23 -21.60 9.03
C VAL A 73 2.72 -20.40 9.80
N GLU A 74 3.52 -19.90 10.73
CA GLU A 74 3.21 -18.67 11.47
C GLU A 74 3.67 -17.44 10.68
N ILE A 75 2.75 -16.50 10.46
CA ILE A 75 3.02 -15.20 9.84
C ILE A 75 2.32 -14.11 10.65
N ASN A 76 3.02 -13.00 10.88
CA ASN A 76 2.44 -11.87 11.60
C ASN A 76 1.46 -11.11 10.71
N ASP A 77 0.28 -10.81 11.26
CA ASP A 77 -0.82 -10.09 10.60
C ASP A 77 -0.36 -8.79 9.92
N LYS A 78 0.60 -8.07 10.53
CA LYS A 78 1.16 -6.82 9.99
C LYS A 78 1.65 -6.96 8.55
N HIS A 79 2.21 -8.11 8.17
CA HIS A 79 2.70 -8.32 6.81
C HIS A 79 1.56 -8.39 5.80
N ILE A 80 0.48 -9.08 6.15
CA ILE A 80 -0.71 -9.21 5.31
C ILE A 80 -1.42 -7.85 5.25
N GLU A 81 -1.57 -7.15 6.37
CA GLU A 81 -2.17 -5.82 6.42
C GLU A 81 -1.46 -4.82 5.51
N ILE A 82 -0.12 -4.84 5.47
CA ILE A 82 0.66 -3.99 4.56
C ILE A 82 0.32 -4.29 3.10
N ILE A 83 0.17 -5.55 2.72
CA ILE A 83 -0.20 -5.96 1.36
C ILE A 83 -1.63 -5.51 1.04
N VAL A 84 -2.59 -5.80 1.92
CA VAL A 84 -3.99 -5.42 1.72
C VAL A 84 -4.15 -3.89 1.65
N ARG A 85 -3.36 -3.15 2.43
CA ARG A 85 -3.28 -1.68 2.33
C ARG A 85 -2.83 -1.23 0.94
N GLN A 86 -1.91 -1.93 0.28
CA GLN A 86 -1.52 -1.61 -1.10
C GLN A 86 -2.65 -1.90 -2.10
N MET A 87 -3.42 -2.96 -1.87
CA MET A 87 -4.59 -3.31 -2.71
C MET A 87 -5.72 -2.27 -2.64
N LEU A 88 -5.82 -1.52 -1.52
CA LEU A 88 -6.82 -0.47 -1.27
C LEU A 88 -6.24 0.96 -1.37
N ARG A 89 -5.11 1.14 -2.06
CA ARG A 89 -4.43 2.45 -2.16
C ARG A 89 -5.18 3.46 -3.01
N LYS A 90 -6.09 3.02 -3.90
CA LYS A 90 -6.79 3.88 -4.85
C LYS A 90 -8.27 4.07 -4.53
N VAL A 91 -8.79 5.19 -4.98
CA VAL A 91 -10.22 5.53 -4.94
C VAL A 91 -10.69 5.92 -6.34
N MET A 92 -11.96 5.69 -6.65
CA MET A 92 -12.61 6.10 -7.88
C MET A 92 -13.51 7.29 -7.59
N ILE A 93 -13.35 8.36 -8.35
CA ILE A 93 -14.12 9.59 -8.17
C ILE A 93 -15.56 9.35 -8.62
N THR A 94 -16.52 9.58 -7.71
CA THR A 94 -17.96 9.46 -7.96
C THR A 94 -18.61 10.81 -8.22
N ASP A 95 -18.08 11.87 -7.62
CA ASP A 95 -18.45 13.27 -7.90
C ASP A 95 -17.17 14.13 -7.81
N PRO A 96 -16.73 14.80 -8.88
CA PRO A 96 -15.55 15.66 -8.83
C PRO A 96 -15.75 16.94 -8.00
N GLY A 97 -16.99 17.33 -7.67
CA GLY A 97 -17.28 18.57 -6.94
C GLY A 97 -16.76 19.78 -7.72
N ASP A 98 -16.00 20.65 -7.04
CA ASP A 98 -15.32 21.81 -7.63
C ASP A 98 -13.78 21.60 -7.68
N THR A 99 -13.33 20.34 -7.67
CA THR A 99 -11.91 19.98 -7.77
C THR A 99 -11.49 19.74 -9.22
N GLU A 100 -10.19 19.50 -9.45
CA GLU A 100 -9.64 19.19 -10.78
C GLU A 100 -9.86 17.72 -11.21
N PHE A 101 -10.49 16.91 -10.37
CA PHE A 101 -10.73 15.51 -10.68
C PHE A 101 -11.76 15.32 -11.79
N LEU A 102 -11.66 14.19 -12.48
CA LEU A 102 -12.66 13.75 -13.46
C LEU A 102 -13.54 12.63 -12.88
N TRP A 103 -14.79 12.61 -13.30
CA TRP A 103 -15.71 11.53 -12.93
C TRP A 103 -15.20 10.17 -13.44
N GLY A 104 -15.19 9.15 -12.57
CA GLY A 104 -14.67 7.82 -12.86
C GLY A 104 -13.14 7.71 -12.87
N GLU A 105 -12.42 8.79 -12.62
CA GLU A 105 -10.96 8.78 -12.52
C GLU A 105 -10.51 7.95 -11.30
N GLN A 106 -9.42 7.20 -11.45
CA GLN A 106 -8.80 6.45 -10.36
C GLN A 106 -7.54 7.13 -9.87
N VAL A 107 -7.59 7.70 -8.67
CA VAL A 107 -6.50 8.46 -8.07
C VAL A 107 -5.99 7.79 -6.80
N GLU A 108 -4.78 8.14 -6.37
CA GLU A 108 -4.27 7.68 -5.08
C GLU A 108 -5.08 8.30 -3.94
N LYS A 109 -5.39 7.50 -2.92
CA LYS A 109 -6.17 7.94 -1.77
C LYS A 109 -5.55 9.15 -1.05
N TYR A 110 -4.21 9.23 -1.01
CA TYR A 110 -3.54 10.38 -0.37
C TYR A 110 -3.71 11.67 -1.19
N ILE A 111 -3.59 11.59 -2.53
CA ILE A 111 -3.79 12.74 -3.44
C ILE A 111 -5.23 13.24 -3.32
N PHE A 112 -6.20 12.32 -3.33
CA PHE A 112 -7.60 12.64 -3.11
C PHE A 112 -7.82 13.40 -1.80
N GLN A 113 -7.24 12.91 -0.70
CA GLN A 113 -7.33 13.57 0.60
C GLN A 113 -6.67 14.95 0.62
N GLU A 114 -5.48 15.08 0.03
CA GLU A 114 -4.76 16.35 -0.03
C GLU A 114 -5.51 17.40 -0.87
N MET A 115 -6.02 17.01 -2.05
CA MET A 115 -6.78 17.90 -2.92
C MET A 115 -8.10 18.34 -2.30
N ASN A 116 -8.82 17.42 -1.65
CA ASN A 116 -10.04 17.77 -0.93
C ASN A 116 -9.78 18.70 0.25
N GLN A 117 -8.68 18.49 1.00
CA GLN A 117 -8.30 19.42 2.07
C GLN A 117 -8.03 20.83 1.54
N LYS A 118 -7.36 20.96 0.39
CA LYS A 118 -7.14 22.26 -0.28
C LYS A 118 -8.46 22.88 -0.74
N ALA A 119 -9.33 22.12 -1.41
CA ALA A 119 -10.62 22.61 -1.88
C ALA A 119 -11.50 23.12 -0.72
N MET A 120 -11.56 22.38 0.39
CA MET A 120 -12.29 22.80 1.59
C MET A 120 -11.70 24.08 2.20
N ALA A 121 -10.37 24.22 2.23
CA ALA A 121 -9.72 25.43 2.73
C ALA A 121 -10.03 26.67 1.87
N GLU A 122 -10.27 26.47 0.58
CA GLU A 122 -10.69 27.51 -0.37
C GLU A 122 -12.22 27.75 -0.38
N GLY A 123 -12.99 27.02 0.43
CA GLY A 123 -14.45 27.11 0.47
C GLY A 123 -15.16 26.50 -0.74
N LYS A 124 -14.47 25.67 -1.52
CA LYS A 124 -15.00 24.92 -2.67
C LYS A 124 -15.63 23.59 -2.24
N ARG A 125 -16.51 23.02 -3.07
CA ARG A 125 -17.07 21.69 -2.79
C ARG A 125 -16.01 20.61 -3.01
N PRO A 126 -15.71 19.76 -2.00
CA PRO A 126 -14.77 18.66 -2.16
C PRO A 126 -15.34 17.57 -3.09
N ALA A 127 -14.46 16.76 -3.66
CA ALA A 127 -14.85 15.60 -4.45
C ALA A 127 -15.31 14.43 -3.56
N GLU A 128 -16.24 13.64 -4.06
CA GLU A 128 -16.64 12.35 -3.51
C GLU A 128 -15.98 11.20 -4.28
N ALA A 129 -15.61 10.15 -3.56
CA ALA A 129 -14.99 8.98 -4.14
C ALA A 129 -15.34 7.69 -3.40
N SER A 130 -15.40 6.59 -4.13
CA SER A 130 -15.55 5.24 -3.57
C SER A 130 -14.20 4.52 -3.54
N PRO A 131 -13.91 3.72 -2.49
CA PRO A 131 -12.68 2.92 -2.45
C PRO A 131 -12.68 1.86 -3.55
N VAL A 132 -11.51 1.57 -4.12
CA VAL A 132 -11.36 0.53 -5.14
C VAL A 132 -10.41 -0.54 -4.65
N LEU A 133 -10.87 -1.80 -4.68
CA LEU A 133 -10.01 -2.96 -4.48
C LEU A 133 -9.32 -3.34 -5.79
N LEU A 134 -7.99 -3.29 -5.79
CA LEU A 134 -7.15 -3.75 -6.90
C LEU A 134 -6.41 -5.03 -6.49
N GLY A 135 -6.37 -6.01 -7.40
CA GLY A 135 -5.47 -7.17 -7.24
C GLY A 135 -4.01 -6.74 -7.20
N ILE A 136 -3.15 -7.53 -6.56
CA ILE A 136 -1.72 -7.20 -6.32
C ILE A 136 -0.99 -6.79 -7.62
N THR A 137 -1.18 -7.57 -8.69
CA THR A 137 -0.59 -7.28 -10.00
C THR A 137 -1.03 -5.93 -10.57
N LYS A 138 -2.34 -5.64 -10.49
CA LYS A 138 -2.90 -4.37 -10.97
C LYS A 138 -2.48 -3.19 -10.09
N ALA A 139 -2.41 -3.38 -8.78
CA ALA A 139 -1.92 -2.38 -7.83
C ALA A 139 -0.44 -2.02 -8.08
N ALA A 140 0.39 -3.01 -8.44
CA ALA A 140 1.80 -2.79 -8.79
C ALA A 140 1.98 -2.06 -10.14
N LEU A 141 1.17 -2.38 -11.14
CA LEU A 141 1.15 -1.69 -12.44
C LEU A 141 0.61 -0.26 -12.34
N ALA A 142 -0.33 0.00 -11.43
CA ALA A 142 -0.98 1.28 -11.26
C ALA A 142 -0.20 2.26 -10.34
N THR A 143 1.10 2.04 -10.15
CA THR A 143 1.97 2.92 -9.36
C THR A 143 2.26 4.24 -10.10
N GLU A 144 2.53 5.32 -9.36
CA GLU A 144 2.88 6.63 -9.94
C GLU A 144 4.18 6.57 -10.76
N SER A 145 5.14 5.76 -10.28
CA SER A 145 6.42 5.54 -10.93
C SER A 145 6.27 4.70 -12.19
N PHE A 146 6.37 5.34 -13.36
CA PHE A 146 6.37 4.59 -14.61
C PHE A 146 7.63 3.74 -14.75
N ILE A 147 8.76 4.12 -14.12
CA ILE A 147 10.00 3.32 -14.09
C ILE A 147 9.76 2.02 -13.32
N SER A 148 9.15 2.13 -12.13
CA SER A 148 8.81 0.97 -11.30
C SER A 148 7.75 0.10 -11.96
N ALA A 149 6.71 0.69 -12.56
CA ALA A 149 5.68 -0.04 -13.28
C ALA A 149 6.25 -0.79 -14.51
N ALA A 150 7.06 -0.12 -15.33
CA ALA A 150 7.68 -0.70 -16.52
C ALA A 150 8.65 -1.85 -16.20
N SER A 151 9.30 -1.78 -15.03
CA SER A 151 10.17 -2.87 -14.53
C SER A 151 9.39 -4.10 -14.04
N PHE A 152 8.10 -3.96 -13.76
CA PHE A 152 7.27 -5.05 -13.25
C PHE A 152 6.66 -5.87 -14.38
N GLN A 153 5.81 -5.25 -15.22
CA GLN A 153 5.13 -5.87 -16.36
C GLN A 153 4.74 -4.79 -17.40
N ASP A 154 4.25 -5.20 -18.58
CA ASP A 154 3.74 -4.30 -19.63
C ASP A 154 4.69 -3.18 -20.09
N THR A 155 6.01 -3.43 -20.12
CA THR A 155 7.06 -2.42 -20.34
C THR A 155 6.79 -1.51 -21.54
N THR A 156 6.44 -2.07 -22.70
CA THR A 156 6.14 -1.29 -23.92
C THR A 156 4.98 -0.34 -23.72
N ARG A 157 3.86 -0.84 -23.18
CA ARG A 157 2.64 -0.03 -22.96
C ARG A 157 2.90 1.10 -21.96
N VAL A 158 3.57 0.79 -20.84
CA VAL A 158 3.86 1.76 -19.78
C VAL A 158 4.78 2.87 -20.29
N LEU A 159 5.84 2.53 -21.03
CA LEU A 159 6.77 3.53 -21.56
C LEU A 159 6.14 4.37 -22.68
N THR A 160 5.32 3.78 -23.55
CA THR A 160 4.59 4.53 -24.58
C THR A 160 3.64 5.55 -23.93
N GLU A 161 2.83 5.12 -22.96
CA GLU A 161 1.91 6.01 -22.24
C GLU A 161 2.65 7.15 -21.52
N ALA A 162 3.75 6.83 -20.83
CA ALA A 162 4.58 7.82 -20.16
C ALA A 162 5.20 8.83 -21.14
N ALA A 163 5.69 8.37 -22.29
CA ALA A 163 6.26 9.22 -23.34
C ALA A 163 5.20 10.12 -23.99
N THR A 164 4.00 9.58 -24.30
CA THR A 164 2.91 10.35 -24.90
C THR A 164 2.37 11.43 -23.96
N LEU A 165 2.31 11.14 -22.66
CA LEU A 165 1.84 12.10 -21.64
C LEU A 165 2.95 13.00 -21.09
N GLY A 166 4.21 12.80 -21.48
CA GLY A 166 5.35 13.53 -20.94
C GLY A 166 5.52 13.37 -19.43
N ARG A 167 5.24 12.18 -18.88
CA ARG A 167 5.29 11.93 -17.43
C ARG A 167 6.72 12.10 -16.90
N VAL A 168 6.82 12.70 -15.71
CA VAL A 168 8.08 12.85 -14.97
C VAL A 168 8.04 11.95 -13.75
N ASP A 169 9.08 11.14 -13.58
CA ASP A 169 9.24 10.29 -12.40
C ASP A 169 10.06 11.03 -11.32
N TYR A 170 9.52 11.08 -10.09
CA TYR A 170 10.11 11.82 -8.98
C TYR A 170 11.00 10.98 -8.06
N LEU A 171 11.23 9.70 -8.35
CA LEU A 171 12.18 8.85 -7.61
C LEU A 171 11.95 8.83 -6.08
N ARG A 172 10.69 8.70 -5.63
CA ARG A 172 10.28 8.65 -4.21
C ARG A 172 10.33 7.27 -3.57
N GLY A 173 10.36 6.22 -4.36
CA GLY A 173 10.19 4.81 -4.02
C GLY A 173 11.46 3.99 -4.21
N PHE A 174 11.37 2.70 -3.90
CA PHE A 174 12.54 1.82 -3.81
C PHE A 174 13.08 1.41 -5.19
N LYS A 175 12.23 0.85 -6.06
CA LYS A 175 12.66 0.24 -7.33
C LYS A 175 13.29 1.23 -8.30
N GLU A 176 12.66 2.38 -8.46
CA GLU A 176 13.18 3.46 -9.30
C GLU A 176 14.55 3.96 -8.86
N ASN A 177 14.79 4.15 -7.55
CA ASN A 177 16.11 4.56 -7.07
C ASN A 177 17.16 3.46 -7.27
N VAL A 178 16.79 2.19 -7.10
CA VAL A 178 17.69 1.06 -7.40
C VAL A 178 18.08 1.05 -8.88
N ILE A 179 17.11 1.20 -9.79
CA ILE A 179 17.35 1.19 -11.24
C ILE A 179 18.24 2.38 -11.66
N MET A 180 18.03 3.55 -11.05
CA MET A 180 18.81 4.75 -11.33
C MET A 180 20.20 4.76 -10.66
N GLY A 181 20.49 3.82 -9.75
CA GLY A 181 21.73 3.80 -8.97
C GLY A 181 21.79 4.86 -7.86
N ASN A 182 20.64 5.42 -7.46
CA ASN A 182 20.53 6.37 -6.37
C ASN A 182 20.44 5.65 -5.01
N LEU A 183 20.74 6.38 -3.94
CA LEU A 183 20.48 5.88 -2.59
C LEU A 183 18.97 5.66 -2.38
N ILE A 184 18.61 4.43 -1.99
CA ILE A 184 17.23 4.06 -1.72
C ILE A 184 16.64 4.85 -0.54
N PRO A 185 15.34 5.19 -0.57
CA PRO A 185 14.68 5.93 0.51
C PRO A 185 14.27 4.98 1.66
N ALA A 186 15.20 4.17 2.15
CA ALA A 186 15.00 3.23 3.25
C ALA A 186 16.28 3.06 4.08
N GLY A 187 16.14 2.67 5.35
CA GLY A 187 17.28 2.52 6.27
C GLY A 187 18.03 3.85 6.41
N THR A 188 19.36 3.83 6.27
CA THR A 188 20.22 5.04 6.34
C THR A 188 19.92 6.06 5.24
N GLY A 189 19.21 5.67 4.18
CA GLY A 189 18.77 6.56 3.11
C GLY A 189 17.57 7.43 3.45
N PHE A 190 16.88 7.21 4.59
CA PHE A 190 15.86 8.15 5.05
C PHE A 190 16.47 9.52 5.33
N LYS A 191 15.76 10.60 4.96
CA LYS A 191 16.19 11.99 5.18
C LYS A 191 16.54 12.28 6.65
N MET A 192 15.85 11.62 7.58
CA MET A 192 16.10 11.73 9.03
C MET A 192 17.51 11.31 9.40
N TYR A 193 18.03 10.21 8.82
CA TYR A 193 19.37 9.71 9.13
C TYR A 193 20.45 10.38 8.28
N ARG A 194 20.13 10.72 7.03
CA ARG A 194 21.07 11.39 6.11
C ARG A 194 21.49 12.78 6.57
N ASN A 195 20.60 13.49 7.27
CA ASN A 195 20.84 14.87 7.69
C ASN A 195 21.28 15.00 9.16
N ILE A 196 21.68 13.89 9.79
CA ILE A 196 22.22 13.92 11.15
C ILE A 196 23.56 14.67 11.11
N LYS A 197 23.61 15.79 11.83
CA LYS A 197 24.86 16.52 12.08
C LYS A 197 25.41 16.07 13.43
N LEU A 198 26.64 15.59 13.44
CA LEU A 198 27.33 15.27 14.67
C LEU A 198 27.66 16.57 15.40
N VAL A 199 27.29 16.63 16.68
CA VAL A 199 27.73 17.69 17.59
C VAL A 199 28.88 17.11 18.40
N PRO A 200 30.14 17.48 18.11
CA PRO A 200 31.27 16.99 18.88
C PRO A 200 31.17 17.54 20.32
N LEU A 201 31.26 16.66 21.31
CA LEU A 201 31.28 17.01 22.75
C LEU A 201 32.71 17.22 23.27
N ALA A 202 33.72 16.94 22.44
CA ALA A 202 35.13 17.12 22.72
C ALA A 202 35.84 17.46 21.40
N GLU A 203 37.06 17.99 21.50
CA GLU A 203 37.91 18.18 20.33
C GLU A 203 38.14 16.83 19.64
N PRO A 204 38.06 16.76 18.31
CA PRO A 204 38.31 15.52 17.59
C PRO A 204 39.75 15.08 17.88
N LEU A 205 39.89 13.91 18.49
CA LEU A 205 41.19 13.29 18.73
C LEU A 205 41.99 13.28 17.43
N SER A 206 43.25 13.70 17.50
CA SER A 206 44.13 13.66 16.35
C SER A 206 44.28 12.21 15.86
N ALA A 207 44.52 12.02 14.56
CA ALA A 207 44.75 10.67 14.02
C ALA A 207 45.90 9.95 14.76
N GLU A 208 46.86 10.69 15.27
CA GLU A 208 47.98 10.19 16.09
C GLU A 208 47.53 9.68 17.47
N GLU A 209 46.58 10.34 18.13
CA GLU A 209 46.01 9.89 19.41
C GLU A 209 45.04 8.71 19.26
N VAL A 210 44.31 8.62 18.13
CA VAL A 210 43.40 7.49 17.85
C VAL A 210 44.17 6.22 17.45
N LEU A 211 45.30 6.36 16.74
CA LEU A 211 46.18 5.25 16.37
C LEU A 211 47.28 4.94 17.40
N GLY A 212 47.36 5.70 18.50
CA GLY A 212 48.48 5.82 19.43
C GLY A 212 48.95 4.60 20.22
N ASP A 213 48.59 3.38 19.82
CA ASP A 213 49.19 2.12 20.30
C ASP A 213 49.05 0.96 19.30
N ARG A 214 48.12 1.06 18.33
CA ARG A 214 47.85 -0.02 17.35
C ARG A 214 48.94 -0.18 16.29
N LEU A 215 49.78 0.84 16.07
CA LEU A 215 50.97 0.72 15.22
C LEU A 215 52.17 0.12 15.97
N ALA A 216 52.19 0.17 17.31
CA ALA A 216 53.27 -0.41 18.11
C ALA A 216 53.13 -1.94 18.22
N GLU A 217 51.90 -2.47 18.31
CA GLU A 217 51.66 -3.92 18.37
C GLU A 217 51.86 -4.61 17.01
N GLY A 218 51.45 -3.99 15.90
CA GLY A 218 51.59 -4.58 14.56
C GLY A 218 53.01 -4.58 13.98
N ALA A 219 53.91 -3.74 14.51
CA ALA A 219 55.31 -3.68 14.08
C ALA A 219 56.24 -4.63 14.86
N ALA A 220 55.80 -5.15 16.01
CA ALA A 220 56.58 -6.07 16.84
C ALA A 220 56.52 -7.54 16.38
N GLU A 221 55.54 -7.92 15.55
CA GLU A 221 55.37 -9.32 15.08
C GLU A 221 56.10 -9.66 13.77
N GLN A 222 56.86 -8.73 13.17
CA GLN A 222 57.63 -8.97 11.94
C GLN A 222 59.12 -8.68 12.13
N GLN A 223 59.79 -9.44 12.99
CA GLN A 223 61.23 -9.70 12.83
C GLN A 223 61.42 -11.16 12.41
N PRO A 224 61.92 -11.44 11.19
CA PRO A 224 62.30 -12.79 10.83
C PRO A 224 63.54 -13.16 11.62
N SER A 225 63.48 -14.29 12.33
CA SER A 225 64.65 -14.92 12.96
C SER A 225 65.68 -15.26 11.88
N SER A 226 66.75 -14.48 11.81
CA SER A 226 67.96 -14.82 11.06
C SER A 226 68.87 -15.72 11.89
N GLY A 227 69.27 -16.86 11.31
CA GLY A 227 70.34 -17.76 11.81
C GLY A 227 69.77 -19.04 12.42
N ALA A 228 70.14 -20.26 12.02
CA ALA A 228 71.33 -20.75 11.31
C ALA A 228 70.97 -21.95 10.41
#